data_AF-A0A368FNV9-F1
#
_entry.id   AF-A0A368FNV9-F1
#
_cell.length_a   1.000
_cell.length_b   1.000
_cell.length_c   1.000
_cell.angle_alpha   90.00
_cell.angle_beta   90.00
_cell.angle_gamma   90.00
#
_symmetry.space_group_name_H-M   'P 1'
#
loop_
_entity.id
_entity.type
_entity.pdbx_description
1 polymer ?
#
loop_
_entity_poly.entity_id
_entity_poly.type
_entity_poly.pdbx_seq_one_letter_code
_entity_poly.pdbx_strand_id
1 'polypeptide(L)'
;MVRKKPVSASHLLVSWAEFAAEFKTLDNLVPAGSKLSFIQYHSLDVIAFLLFVSTLILFASWKILKFVLLKLYSFLFQSKKVKKA
;
A
#
# COMPACT_ATOMS: atom_id res chain seq x y z
N MET A 1 -28.14 39.01 8.33
CA MET A 1 -28.34 37.88 7.39
C MET A 1 -29.05 36.68 8.05
N VAL A 2 -28.83 36.36 9.33
CA VAL A 2 -29.51 35.25 10.03
C VAL A 2 -31.03 35.47 10.21
N ARG A 3 -31.49 36.70 10.41
CA ARG A 3 -32.92 37.04 10.61
C ARG A 3 -33.79 37.01 9.35
N LYS A 4 -33.20 36.83 8.17
CA LYS A 4 -33.92 36.74 6.87
C LYS A 4 -34.04 35.29 6.36
N LYS A 5 -33.75 34.30 7.19
CA LYS A 5 -33.95 32.90 6.79
C LYS A 5 -35.46 32.63 6.70
N PRO A 6 -35.95 32.08 5.58
CA PRO A 6 -37.38 31.87 5.35
C PRO A 6 -37.98 30.77 6.24
N VAL A 7 -37.13 29.98 6.91
CA VAL A 7 -37.52 28.87 7.77
C VAL A 7 -37.04 29.08 9.20
N SER A 8 -37.92 28.81 10.16
CA SER A 8 -37.60 28.87 11.59
C SER A 8 -36.57 27.80 11.94
N ALA A 9 -35.64 28.14 12.85
CA ALA A 9 -34.66 27.19 13.37
C ALA A 9 -35.31 25.98 14.06
N SER A 10 -36.44 26.18 14.76
CA SER A 10 -37.19 25.09 15.40
C SER A 10 -37.72 24.07 14.40
N HIS A 11 -38.28 24.55 13.29
CA HIS A 11 -38.79 23.69 12.22
C HIS A 11 -37.66 22.90 11.54
N LEU A 12 -36.51 23.55 11.35
CA LEU A 12 -35.33 22.89 10.79
C LEU A 12 -34.85 21.75 11.72
N LEU A 13 -34.78 22.00 13.03
CA LEU A 13 -34.36 21.01 14.02
C LEU A 13 -35.29 19.79 14.04
N VAL A 14 -36.61 20.01 14.03
CA VAL A 14 -37.60 18.92 13.98
C VAL A 14 -37.44 18.12 12.69
N SER A 15 -37.33 18.80 11.55
CA SER A 15 -37.17 18.13 10.25
C SER A 15 -35.89 17.30 10.15
N TRP A 16 -34.76 17.77 10.69
CA TRP A 16 -33.52 16.98 10.76
C TRP A 16 -33.62 15.81 11.74
N ALA A 17 -34.33 15.97 12.86
CA ALA A 17 -34.56 14.88 13.81
C ALA A 17 -35.48 13.79 13.24
N GLU A 18 -36.54 14.17 12.53
CA GLU A 18 -37.41 13.27 11.78
C GLU A 18 -36.63 12.54 10.68
N PHE A 19 -35.82 13.26 9.90
CA PHE A 19 -34.96 12.68 8.88
C PHE A 19 -33.96 11.66 9.47
N ALA A 20 -33.33 11.98 10.60
CA ALA A 20 -32.41 11.06 11.27
C ALA A 20 -33.12 9.84 11.86
N ALA A 21 -34.37 10.00 12.33
CA ALA A 21 -35.20 8.91 12.84
C ALA A 21 -35.71 7.98 11.71
N GLU A 22 -36.04 8.55 10.56
CA GLU A 22 -36.50 7.85 9.36
C GLU A 22 -35.34 7.09 8.69
N PHE A 23 -34.22 7.79 8.44
CA PHE A 23 -33.03 7.22 7.82
C PHE A 23 -32.02 6.82 8.90
N LYS A 24 -32.34 5.75 9.66
CA LYS A 24 -31.50 5.19 10.73
C LYS A 24 -30.06 4.87 10.31
N THR A 25 -29.85 4.59 9.02
CA THR A 25 -28.55 4.32 8.43
C THR A 25 -28.40 5.13 7.15
N LEU A 26 -27.59 6.18 7.19
CA LEU A 26 -27.12 6.82 5.96
C LEU A 26 -25.93 6.01 5.44
N ASP A 27 -26.17 5.20 4.40
CA ASP A 27 -25.12 4.41 3.75
C ASP A 27 -23.93 5.25 3.27
N ASN A 28 -24.14 6.55 3.01
CA ASN A 28 -23.10 7.51 2.66
C ASN A 28 -22.33 8.12 3.85
N LEU A 29 -22.81 7.97 5.09
CA LEU A 29 -22.07 8.35 6.30
C LEU A 29 -21.29 7.18 6.91
N VAL A 30 -21.57 5.95 6.49
CA VAL A 30 -20.75 4.80 6.85
C VAL A 30 -19.43 4.92 6.09
N PRO A 31 -18.27 4.96 6.78
CA PRO A 31 -16.99 5.02 6.10
C PRO A 31 -16.87 3.82 5.18
N ALA A 32 -16.70 4.06 3.87
CA ALA A 32 -16.64 3.00 2.87
C ALA A 32 -15.60 1.91 3.21
N GLY A 33 -14.56 2.28 3.97
CA GLY A 33 -13.56 1.38 4.55
C GLY A 33 -14.11 0.19 5.34
N SER A 34 -15.30 0.28 5.96
CA SER A 34 -15.88 -0.83 6.73
C SER A 34 -16.53 -1.92 5.88
N LYS A 35 -16.83 -1.63 4.61
CA LYS A 35 -17.40 -2.58 3.65
C LYS A 35 -16.33 -3.16 2.70
N LEU A 36 -15.07 -2.78 2.86
CA LEU A 36 -13.98 -3.28 2.01
C LEU A 36 -13.61 -4.72 2.39
N SER A 37 -13.50 -5.57 1.37
CA SER A 37 -12.91 -6.91 1.51
C SER A 37 -11.50 -6.80 2.10
N PHE A 38 -11.13 -7.75 2.97
CA PHE A 38 -9.80 -7.82 3.61
C PHE A 38 -8.65 -7.65 2.62
N ILE A 39 -8.82 -8.15 1.40
CA ILE A 39 -7.87 -8.06 0.29
C ILE A 39 -7.63 -6.59 -0.13
N GLN A 40 -8.70 -5.80 -0.22
CA GLN A 40 -8.64 -4.39 -0.61
C GLN A 40 -8.17 -3.51 0.56
N TYR A 41 -8.63 -3.80 1.78
CA TYR A 41 -8.20 -3.08 2.97
C TYR A 41 -6.68 -3.18 3.18
N HIS A 42 -6.11 -4.38 2.99
CA HIS A 42 -4.67 -4.60 3.14
C HIS A 42 -3.88 -4.45 1.83
N SER A 43 -4.54 -4.11 0.71
CA SER A 43 -3.92 -3.93 -0.62
C SER A 43 -2.91 -5.05 -0.96
N LEU A 44 -3.34 -6.30 -0.82
CA LEU A 44 -2.46 -7.48 -0.98
C LEU A 44 -1.74 -7.51 -2.33
N ASP A 45 -2.34 -6.95 -3.38
CA ASP A 45 -1.74 -6.82 -4.70
C ASP A 45 -0.43 -6.01 -4.67
N VAL A 46 -0.44 -4.88 -3.95
CA VAL A 46 0.75 -4.02 -3.79
C VAL A 46 1.84 -4.73 -3.00
N ILE A 47 1.47 -5.46 -1.95
CA ILE A 47 2.42 -6.24 -1.13
C ILE A 47 3.06 -7.35 -1.97
N ALA A 48 2.26 -8.07 -2.76
CA ALA A 48 2.76 -9.12 -3.64
C ALA A 48 3.72 -8.55 -4.70
N PHE A 49 3.38 -7.42 -5.32
CA PHE A 49 4.26 -6.73 -6.26
C PHE A 49 5.60 -6.30 -5.61
N LEU A 50 5.56 -5.70 -4.43
CA LEU A 50 6.77 -5.29 -3.70
C LEU A 50 7.65 -6.48 -3.33
N LEU A 51 7.07 -7.59 -2.86
CA LEU A 51 7.81 -8.81 -2.55
C LEU A 51 8.44 -9.43 -3.80
N PHE A 52 7.74 -9.43 -4.92
CA PHE A 52 8.27 -9.92 -6.19
C PHE A 52 9.47 -9.11 -6.66
N VAL A 53 9.34 -7.78 -6.69
CA VAL A 53 10.44 -6.86 -7.06
C VAL A 53 11.63 -7.02 -6.11
N SER A 54 11.38 -7.08 -4.80
CA SER A 54 12.43 -7.30 -3.79
C SER A 54 13.17 -8.62 -4.02
N THR A 55 12.44 -9.71 -4.28
CA THR A 55 13.03 -11.03 -4.54
C THR A 55 13.88 -11.03 -5.81
N LEU A 56 13.42 -10.35 -6.88
CA LEU A 56 14.19 -10.20 -8.12
C LEU A 56 15.51 -9.45 -7.90
N ILE A 57 15.47 -8.37 -7.13
CA ILE A 57 16.67 -7.58 -6.80
C ILE A 57 17.66 -8.43 -6.00
N LEU A 58 17.18 -9.15 -4.98
CA LEU A 58 18.01 -10.06 -4.18
C LEU A 58 18.61 -11.17 -5.03
N PHE A 59 17.82 -11.79 -5.92
CA PHE A 59 18.29 -12.83 -6.81
C PHE A 59 19.34 -12.33 -7.80
N ALA A 60 19.12 -11.17 -8.41
CA ALA A 60 20.09 -10.53 -9.30
C ALA A 60 21.39 -10.19 -8.55
N SER A 61 21.28 -9.61 -7.35
CA SER A 61 22.44 -9.29 -6.51
C SER A 61 23.24 -10.54 -6.14
N TRP A 62 22.56 -11.63 -5.78
CA TRP A 62 23.21 -12.91 -5.49
C TRP A 62 23.94 -13.49 -6.71
N LYS A 63 23.32 -13.44 -7.89
CA LYS A 63 23.92 -13.89 -9.15
C LYS A 63 25.17 -13.08 -9.49
N ILE A 64 25.10 -11.75 -9.36
CA ILE A 64 26.23 -10.84 -9.60
C ILE A 64 27.35 -11.14 -8.61
N LEU A 65 27.03 -11.25 -7.31
CA LEU A 65 28.02 -11.54 -6.28
C LEU A 65 28.74 -12.87 -6.55
N LYS A 66 27.99 -13.93 -6.89
CA LYS A 66 28.58 -15.23 -7.25
C LYS A 66 29.48 -15.12 -8.48
N PHE A 67 29.06 -14.37 -9.50
CA PHE A 67 29.87 -14.16 -10.71
C PHE A 67 31.18 -13.42 -10.40
N VAL A 68 31.12 -12.37 -9.59
CA VAL A 68 32.29 -11.60 -9.16
C VAL A 68 33.24 -12.48 -8.33
N LEU A 69 32.71 -13.26 -7.37
CA LEU A 69 33.51 -14.17 -6.56
C LEU A 69 34.21 -15.24 -7.41
N LEU A 70 33.51 -15.86 -8.36
CA LEU A 70 34.10 -16.83 -9.28
C LEU A 70 35.20 -16.20 -10.16
N LYS A 71 34.94 -14.99 -10.68
CA LYS A 71 35.90 -14.25 -11.49
C LYS A 71 37.16 -13.89 -10.69
N LEU A 72 37.00 -13.38 -9.47
CA LEU A 72 38.11 -13.08 -8.55
C LEU A 72 38.92 -14.35 -8.21
N TYR A 73 38.25 -15.45 -7.89
CA TYR A 73 38.93 -16.73 -7.64
C TYR A 73 39.78 -17.18 -8.83
N SER A 74 39.21 -17.13 -10.04
CA SER A 74 39.94 -17.49 -11.27
C SER A 74 41.15 -16.58 -11.54
N PHE A 75 41.01 -15.28 -11.25
CA PHE A 75 42.08 -14.30 -11.41
C PHE A 75 43.22 -14.53 -10.41
N LEU A 76 42.89 -14.80 -9.15
CA LEU A 76 43.86 -15.16 -8.11
C LEU A 76 44.61 -16.46 -8.46
N PHE A 77 43.92 -17.45 -9.03
CA PHE A 77 44.54 -18.71 -9.46
C PHE A 77 45.48 -18.52 -10.65
N GLN A 78 45.13 -17.68 -11.64
CA GLN A 78 46.04 -17.32 -12.73
C GLN A 78 47.28 -16.56 -12.23
N SER A 79 47.10 -15.64 -11.29
CA SER A 79 48.21 -14.89 -10.67
C SER A 79 49.20 -15.82 -9.95
N LYS A 80 48.72 -16.92 -9.35
CA LYS A 80 49.60 -17.96 -8.76
C LYS A 80 50.38 -18.77 -9.80
N LYS A 81 49.87 -18.98 -11.02
CA LYS A 81 50.60 -19.70 -12.08
C LYS A 81 51.77 -18.89 -12.66
N VAL A 82 51.60 -17.58 -12.83
CA VAL A 82 52.65 -16.69 -13.40
C VAL A 82 53.86 -16.54 -12.47
N LYS A 83 53.67 -16.62 -11.14
CA LYS A 83 54.78 -16.55 -10.16
C LYS A 83 55.59 -17.84 -10.00
N LYS A 84 55.19 -18.93 -10.66
CA LYS A 84 55.82 -20.26 -10.51
C LYS A 84 56.57 -20.73 -11.78
N ALA A 85 56.57 -19.92 -12.84
CA ALA A 85 57.30 -20.14 -14.08
C ALA A 85 58.58 -19.31 -14.12
#